data_AF-A0A1G2XGL7-F1
#
_entry.id   AF-A0A1G2XGL7-F1
#
_cell.length_a   1.000
_cell.length_b   1.000
_cell.length_c   1.000
_cell.angle_alpha   90.00
_cell.angle_beta   90.00
_cell.angle_gamma   90.00
#
_symmetry.space_group_name_H-M   'P 1'
#
loop_
_entity.id
_entity.type
_entity.pdbx_description
1 polymer ?
#
loop_
_entity_poly.entity_id
_entity_poly.type
_entity_poly.pdbx_seq_one_letter_code
_entity_poly.pdbx_strand_id
1 'polypeptide(L)'
;MTTENWKSEFEAVTKLNLGQAVFDKLSCATVAVAGLGGLGSRVAPALARCGIGKLIIADFDIVEPSNLNRQDYFADQIGLAKVEAMKQNLARINPGLIIEAHNIRLTPESVVSLFACADIVAECFDKPDQKQMIVETVLVKMTPKPIVSASGLAGFGRSNDITTRRLSPRHILVGDLVSASGPGVGLFAPRVGIAALHQANAIIELLINGN
;
A
#
# COMPACT_ATOMS: atom_id res chain seq x y z
N MET A 1 -25.37 6.79 13.33
CA MET A 1 -24.73 7.32 12.10
C MET A 1 -24.85 6.25 11.03
N THR A 2 -25.47 6.54 9.89
CA THR A 2 -25.57 5.59 8.76
C THR A 2 -24.28 5.61 7.93
N THR A 3 -24.04 4.59 7.10
CA THR A 3 -22.87 4.56 6.19
C THR A 3 -22.87 5.74 5.22
N GLU A 4 -24.04 6.13 4.71
CA GLU A 4 -24.16 7.28 3.78
C GLU A 4 -23.83 8.61 4.48
N ASN A 5 -24.31 8.80 5.71
CA ASN A 5 -23.96 9.98 6.50
C ASN A 5 -22.45 10.03 6.78
N TRP A 6 -21.85 8.87 7.11
CA TRP A 6 -20.41 8.81 7.34
C TRP A 6 -19.60 9.11 6.08
N LYS A 7 -20.01 8.60 4.92
CA LYS A 7 -19.35 8.89 3.64
C LYS A 7 -19.29 10.40 3.38
N SER A 8 -20.43 11.08 3.45
CA SER A 8 -20.50 12.53 3.22
C SER A 8 -19.69 13.33 4.25
N GLU A 9 -19.74 12.93 5.53
CA GLU A 9 -18.95 13.57 6.59
C GLU A 9 -17.44 13.35 6.40
N PHE A 10 -17.02 12.13 6.07
CA PHE A 10 -15.61 11.80 5.81
C PHE A 10 -15.07 12.64 4.65
N GLU A 11 -15.79 12.71 3.53
CA GLU A 11 -15.41 13.54 2.38
C GLU A 11 -15.30 15.02 2.78
N ALA A 12 -16.29 15.58 3.48
CA ALA A 12 -16.28 16.97 3.91
C ALA A 12 -15.09 17.31 4.83
N VAL A 13 -14.82 16.48 5.84
CA VAL A 13 -13.70 16.67 6.78
C VAL A 13 -12.36 16.52 6.07
N THR A 14 -12.22 15.52 5.20
CA THR A 14 -10.98 15.27 4.45
C THR A 14 -10.69 16.43 3.49
N LYS A 15 -11.71 16.90 2.77
CA LYS A 15 -11.63 18.04 1.87
C LYS A 15 -11.28 19.34 2.59
N LEU A 16 -11.83 19.57 3.79
CA LEU A 16 -11.48 20.72 4.62
C LEU A 16 -10.01 20.66 5.07
N ASN A 17 -9.53 19.48 5.47
CA ASN A 17 -8.16 19.28 5.95
C ASN A 17 -7.12 19.43 4.83
N LEU A 18 -7.39 18.88 3.64
CA LEU A 18 -6.44 18.85 2.51
C LEU A 18 -6.53 20.08 1.60
N GLY A 19 -7.68 20.76 1.60
CA GLY A 19 -8.03 21.76 0.60
C GLY A 19 -8.57 21.14 -0.69
N GLN A 20 -9.45 21.90 -1.37
CA GLN A 20 -10.20 21.47 -2.56
C GLN A 20 -9.30 20.86 -3.66
N ALA A 21 -8.24 21.56 -4.07
CA ALA A 21 -7.41 21.14 -5.19
C ALA A 21 -6.65 19.82 -4.93
N VAL A 22 -6.18 19.60 -3.71
CA VAL A 22 -5.51 18.35 -3.33
C VAL A 22 -6.52 17.21 -3.24
N PHE A 23 -7.67 17.47 -2.62
CA PHE A 23 -8.75 16.48 -2.52
C PHE A 23 -9.24 16.02 -3.89
N ASP A 24 -9.46 16.93 -4.84
CA ASP A 24 -9.92 16.58 -6.19
C ASP A 24 -8.92 15.70 -6.94
N LYS A 25 -7.61 15.94 -6.75
CA LYS A 25 -6.57 15.08 -7.34
C LYS A 25 -6.59 13.68 -6.73
N LEU A 26 -6.60 13.57 -5.40
CA LEU A 26 -6.52 12.28 -4.71
C LEU A 26 -7.80 11.45 -4.89
N SER A 27 -8.97 12.08 -4.84
CA SER A 27 -10.26 11.41 -5.05
C SER A 27 -10.47 10.89 -6.48
N CYS A 28 -9.71 11.41 -7.46
CA CYS A 28 -9.66 10.85 -8.81
C CYS A 28 -8.58 9.77 -8.99
N ALA A 29 -7.64 9.65 -8.05
CA ALA A 29 -6.49 8.77 -8.21
C ALA A 29 -6.82 7.30 -7.91
N THR A 30 -6.14 6.41 -8.64
CA THR A 30 -6.17 4.96 -8.47
C THR A 30 -4.79 4.45 -8.08
N VAL A 31 -4.68 3.78 -6.93
CA VAL A 31 -3.42 3.14 -6.48
C VAL A 31 -3.57 1.62 -6.49
N ALA A 32 -2.61 0.94 -7.12
CA ALA A 32 -2.48 -0.51 -7.01
C ALA A 32 -1.55 -0.89 -5.85
N VAL A 33 -1.98 -1.80 -4.98
CA VAL A 33 -1.20 -2.33 -3.86
C VAL A 33 -0.96 -3.82 -4.06
N ALA A 34 0.29 -4.18 -4.31
CA ALA A 34 0.73 -5.55 -4.56
C ALA A 34 1.32 -6.17 -3.30
N GLY A 35 0.57 -7.10 -2.70
CA GLY A 35 0.87 -7.68 -1.39
C GLY A 35 0.21 -6.89 -0.27
N LEU A 36 -0.40 -7.61 0.67
CA LEU A 36 -1.12 -7.12 1.84
C LEU A 36 -0.51 -7.69 3.14
N GLY A 37 0.79 -7.91 3.13
CA GLY A 37 1.58 -8.25 4.32
C GLY A 37 1.80 -7.03 5.24
N GLY A 38 2.94 -7.01 5.95
CA GLY A 38 3.23 -5.94 6.92
C GLY A 38 3.22 -4.52 6.33
N LEU A 39 3.68 -4.37 5.09
CA LEU A 39 3.65 -3.09 4.37
C LEU A 39 2.26 -2.78 3.83
N GLY A 40 1.73 -3.63 2.95
CA GLY A 40 0.47 -3.36 2.24
C GLY A 40 -0.73 -3.19 3.17
N SER A 41 -0.78 -3.96 4.26
CA SER A 41 -1.84 -3.82 5.28
C SER A 41 -1.83 -2.47 6.00
N ARG A 42 -0.73 -1.70 5.94
CA ARG A 42 -0.60 -0.34 6.49
C ARG A 42 -0.67 0.74 5.42
N VAL A 43 -0.09 0.48 4.24
CA VAL A 43 -0.15 1.39 3.09
C VAL A 43 -1.59 1.62 2.65
N ALA A 44 -2.39 0.56 2.46
CA ALA A 44 -3.76 0.70 1.97
C ALA A 44 -4.65 1.53 2.92
N PRO A 45 -4.70 1.27 4.25
CA PRO A 45 -5.40 2.13 5.19
C PRO A 45 -4.89 3.57 5.22
N ALA A 46 -3.57 3.80 5.13
CA ALA A 46 -3.01 5.15 5.10
C ALA A 46 -3.52 5.93 3.87
N LEU A 47 -3.48 5.31 2.70
CA LEU A 47 -3.99 5.90 1.46
C LEU A 47 -5.50 6.16 1.49
N ALA A 48 -6.28 5.22 2.06
CA ALA A 48 -7.73 5.40 2.23
C ALA A 48 -8.07 6.62 3.09
N ARG A 49 -7.28 6.87 4.15
CA ARG A 49 -7.42 8.04 5.03
C ARG A 49 -7.05 9.36 4.36
N CYS A 50 -6.27 9.32 3.28
CA CYS A 50 -5.94 10.49 2.48
C CYS A 50 -7.02 10.83 1.43
N GLY A 51 -8.11 10.07 1.35
CA GLY A 51 -9.19 10.31 0.39
C GLY A 51 -8.86 9.86 -1.03
N ILE A 52 -7.99 8.84 -1.20
CA ILE A 52 -7.79 8.19 -2.50
C ILE A 52 -9.13 7.65 -3.02
N GLY A 53 -9.39 7.84 -4.31
CA GLY A 53 -10.65 7.43 -4.94
C GLY A 53 -10.80 5.92 -5.12
N LYS A 54 -9.72 5.26 -5.56
CA LYS A 54 -9.73 3.82 -5.83
C LYS A 54 -8.45 3.12 -5.35
N LEU A 55 -8.62 1.98 -4.70
CA LEU A 55 -7.55 1.01 -4.43
C LEU A 55 -7.79 -0.28 -5.20
N ILE A 56 -6.77 -0.76 -5.91
CA ILE A 56 -6.72 -2.10 -6.48
C ILE A 56 -5.76 -2.90 -5.59
N ILE A 57 -6.27 -3.88 -4.85
CA ILE A 57 -5.47 -4.67 -3.90
C ILE A 57 -5.35 -6.11 -4.38
N ALA A 58 -4.13 -6.66 -4.33
CA ALA A 58 -3.87 -8.04 -4.75
C ALA A 58 -2.95 -8.76 -3.76
N ASP A 59 -3.41 -9.88 -3.24
CA ASP A 59 -2.68 -10.82 -2.38
C ASP A 59 -3.38 -12.18 -2.47
N PHE A 60 -2.66 -13.29 -2.30
CA PHE A 60 -3.22 -14.65 -2.38
C PHE A 60 -3.26 -15.38 -1.04
N ASP A 61 -2.67 -14.79 0.00
CA ASP A 61 -2.59 -15.40 1.31
C ASP A 61 -3.89 -15.20 2.11
N ILE A 62 -4.00 -15.98 3.17
CA ILE A 62 -5.01 -15.82 4.23
C ILE A 62 -4.40 -15.14 5.46
N VAL A 63 -5.26 -14.59 6.32
CA VAL A 63 -4.85 -14.06 7.62
C VAL A 63 -4.54 -15.21 8.57
N GLU A 64 -3.30 -15.24 9.07
CA GLU A 64 -2.85 -16.23 10.04
C GLU A 64 -2.56 -15.60 11.41
N PRO A 65 -2.62 -16.36 12.52
CA PRO A 65 -2.25 -15.84 13.85
C PRO A 65 -0.85 -15.21 13.90
N SER A 66 0.10 -15.79 13.16
CA SER A 66 1.50 -15.32 13.05
C SER A 66 1.63 -13.94 12.37
N ASN A 67 0.58 -13.47 11.70
CA ASN A 67 0.56 -12.19 10.99
C ASN A 67 0.18 -11.03 11.91
N LEU A 68 -0.64 -11.30 12.94
CA LEU A 68 -1.26 -10.27 13.78
C LEU A 68 -0.25 -9.43 14.60
N ASN A 69 0.98 -9.94 14.78
CA ASN A 69 2.02 -9.20 15.49
C ASN A 69 2.61 -8.02 14.69
N ARG A 70 2.31 -7.90 13.38
CA ARG A 70 2.91 -6.89 12.50
C ARG A 70 2.10 -6.50 11.25
N GLN A 71 0.90 -7.05 11.09
CA GLN A 71 -0.01 -6.77 9.97
C GLN A 71 -1.32 -6.25 10.54
N ASP A 72 -1.97 -5.30 9.86
CA ASP A 72 -3.19 -4.65 10.37
C ASP A 72 -4.45 -5.47 10.06
N TYR A 73 -4.49 -6.65 10.68
CA TYR A 73 -5.64 -7.55 10.74
C TYR A 73 -6.04 -7.78 12.18
N PHE A 74 -7.28 -8.24 12.37
CA PHE A 74 -7.84 -8.52 13.69
C PHE A 74 -7.98 -10.03 13.92
N ALA A 75 -8.08 -10.43 15.19
CA ALA A 75 -8.15 -11.85 15.57
C ALA A 75 -9.39 -12.57 15.02
N ASP A 76 -10.50 -11.85 14.88
CA ASP A 76 -11.75 -12.33 14.27
C ASP A 76 -11.66 -12.46 12.73
N GLN A 77 -10.57 -11.99 12.12
CA GLN A 77 -10.33 -12.12 10.68
C GLN A 77 -9.42 -13.31 10.31
N ILE A 78 -8.94 -14.07 11.29
CA ILE A 78 -8.13 -15.28 11.05
C ILE A 78 -8.90 -16.24 10.13
N GLY A 79 -8.23 -16.73 9.09
CA GLY A 79 -8.79 -17.64 8.09
C GLY A 79 -9.46 -16.95 6.90
N LEU A 80 -9.69 -15.64 6.95
CA LEU A 80 -10.14 -14.88 5.78
C LEU A 80 -8.99 -14.69 4.79
N ALA A 81 -9.30 -14.60 3.50
CA ALA A 81 -8.35 -14.08 2.51
C ALA A 81 -7.93 -12.65 2.90
N LYS A 82 -6.64 -12.34 2.83
CA LYS A 82 -6.10 -11.02 3.21
C LYS A 82 -6.80 -9.88 2.47
N VAL A 83 -7.09 -10.07 1.18
CA VAL A 83 -7.82 -9.09 0.37
C VAL A 83 -9.24 -8.82 0.87
N GLU A 84 -9.95 -9.83 1.38
CA GLU A 84 -11.30 -9.67 1.93
C GLU A 84 -11.27 -9.00 3.30
N ALA A 85 -10.37 -9.45 4.18
CA ALA A 85 -10.17 -8.81 5.49
C ALA A 85 -9.77 -7.32 5.33
N MET A 86 -8.88 -7.03 4.39
CA MET A 86 -8.47 -5.65 4.10
C MET A 86 -9.61 -4.84 3.49
N LYS A 87 -10.39 -5.39 2.56
CA LYS A 87 -11.58 -4.72 2.00
C LYS A 87 -12.58 -4.34 3.08
N GLN A 88 -12.84 -5.22 4.04
CA GLN A 88 -13.68 -4.91 5.22
C GLN A 88 -13.09 -3.77 6.05
N ASN A 89 -11.78 -3.80 6.31
CA ASN A 89 -11.10 -2.76 7.10
C ASN A 89 -11.17 -1.40 6.40
N LEU A 90 -10.92 -1.36 5.08
CA LEU A 90 -10.95 -0.15 4.28
C LEU A 90 -12.36 0.45 4.18
N ALA A 91 -13.39 -0.37 4.00
CA ALA A 91 -14.79 0.08 3.96
C ALA A 91 -15.24 0.74 5.28
N ARG A 92 -14.67 0.31 6.41
CA ARG A 92 -14.88 0.94 7.73
C ARG A 92 -14.16 2.28 7.86
N ILE A 93 -13.03 2.45 7.17
CA ILE A 93 -12.24 3.68 7.18
C ILE A 93 -12.89 4.75 6.30
N ASN A 94 -13.10 4.43 5.02
CA ASN A 94 -13.66 5.33 4.03
C ASN A 94 -14.70 4.56 3.20
N PRO A 95 -16.01 4.72 3.49
CA PRO A 95 -17.07 4.04 2.73
C PRO A 95 -17.21 4.52 1.28
N GLY A 96 -16.64 5.68 0.95
CA GLY A 96 -16.62 6.22 -0.41
C GLY A 96 -15.50 5.64 -1.27
N LEU A 97 -14.52 4.94 -0.68
CA LEU A 97 -13.41 4.34 -1.41
C LEU A 97 -13.88 3.19 -2.31
N ILE A 98 -13.52 3.24 -3.58
CA ILE A 98 -13.71 2.12 -4.50
C ILE A 98 -12.60 1.09 -4.25
N ILE A 99 -12.96 -0.15 -3.93
CA ILE A 99 -12.00 -1.21 -3.62
C ILE A 99 -12.18 -2.37 -4.60
N GLU A 100 -11.16 -2.61 -5.41
CA GLU A 100 -11.06 -3.78 -6.28
C GLU A 100 -10.10 -4.79 -5.65
N ALA A 101 -10.61 -5.95 -5.26
CA ALA A 101 -9.88 -6.95 -4.47
C ALA A 101 -9.64 -8.21 -5.29
N HIS A 102 -8.38 -8.61 -5.45
CA HIS A 102 -7.99 -9.78 -6.24
C HIS A 102 -7.24 -10.80 -5.37
N ASN A 103 -7.93 -11.89 -5.02
CA ASN A 103 -7.33 -13.01 -4.29
C ASN A 103 -6.49 -13.91 -5.22
N ILE A 104 -5.38 -13.38 -5.73
CA ILE A 104 -4.53 -14.08 -6.72
C ILE A 104 -3.05 -13.87 -6.46
N ARG A 105 -2.24 -14.83 -6.93
CA ARG A 105 -0.79 -14.66 -7.01
C ARG A 105 -0.45 -13.91 -8.29
N LEU A 106 0.16 -12.73 -8.14
CA LEU A 106 0.51 -11.89 -9.28
C LEU A 106 1.63 -12.52 -10.12
N THR A 107 1.38 -12.57 -11.43
CA THR A 107 2.33 -12.82 -12.52
C THR A 107 2.54 -11.53 -13.33
N PRO A 108 3.60 -11.42 -14.16
CA PRO A 108 3.80 -10.26 -15.03
C PRO A 108 2.58 -9.89 -15.87
N GLU A 109 1.87 -10.88 -16.42
CA GLU A 109 0.69 -10.69 -17.26
C GLU A 109 -0.50 -10.16 -16.45
N SER A 110 -0.70 -10.72 -15.26
CA SER A 110 -1.76 -10.24 -14.36
C SER A 110 -1.47 -8.83 -13.83
N VAL A 111 -0.21 -8.47 -13.58
CA VAL A 111 0.17 -7.11 -13.16
C VAL A 111 -0.18 -6.10 -14.25
N VAL A 112 0.18 -6.38 -15.51
CA VAL A 112 -0.13 -5.49 -16.64
C VAL A 112 -1.63 -5.30 -16.81
N SER A 113 -2.40 -6.38 -16.75
CA SER A 113 -3.85 -6.33 -16.97
C SER A 113 -4.62 -5.74 -15.79
N LEU A 114 -4.35 -6.16 -14.55
CA LEU A 114 -5.08 -5.70 -13.37
C LEU A 114 -4.71 -4.27 -12.98
N PHE A 115 -3.44 -3.88 -13.11
CA PHE A 115 -2.99 -2.55 -12.72
C PHE A 115 -2.95 -1.57 -13.90
N ALA A 116 -3.60 -1.91 -15.02
CA ALA A 116 -3.63 -1.09 -16.24
C ALA A 116 -4.16 0.33 -15.98
N CYS A 117 -5.16 0.47 -15.12
CA CYS A 117 -5.80 1.74 -14.78
C CYS A 117 -5.21 2.42 -13.53
N ALA A 118 -4.20 1.84 -12.88
CA ALA A 118 -3.58 2.46 -11.72
C ALA A 118 -2.66 3.62 -12.14
N ASP A 119 -2.72 4.73 -11.43
CA ASP A 119 -1.81 5.86 -11.62
C ASP A 119 -0.42 5.56 -11.07
N ILE A 120 -0.35 4.69 -10.06
CA ILE A 120 0.87 4.33 -9.33
C ILE A 120 0.74 2.95 -8.69
N VAL A 121 1.87 2.23 -8.61
CA VAL A 121 1.95 0.90 -8.00
C VAL A 121 2.75 0.96 -6.69
N ALA A 122 2.20 0.41 -5.63
CA ALA A 122 2.87 0.13 -4.37
C ALA A 122 3.31 -1.34 -4.34
N GLU A 123 4.62 -1.59 -4.35
CA GLU A 123 5.19 -2.91 -4.17
C GLU A 123 5.34 -3.21 -2.66
N CYS A 124 4.62 -4.20 -2.17
CA CYS A 124 4.57 -4.56 -0.75
C CYS A 124 4.83 -6.06 -0.50
N PHE A 125 5.54 -6.73 -1.39
CA PHE A 125 5.95 -8.12 -1.24
C PHE A 125 7.10 -8.25 -0.23
N ASP A 126 7.30 -9.46 0.28
CA ASP A 126 8.39 -9.81 1.18
C ASP A 126 9.51 -10.59 0.47
N LYS A 127 9.19 -11.36 -0.57
CA LYS A 127 10.16 -12.20 -1.29
C LYS A 127 10.92 -11.44 -2.40
N PRO A 128 12.27 -11.57 -2.46
CA PRO A 128 13.09 -10.87 -3.46
C PRO A 128 12.71 -11.13 -4.92
N ASP A 129 12.34 -12.37 -5.27
CA ASP A 129 11.93 -12.76 -6.63
C ASP A 129 10.63 -12.06 -7.05
N GLN A 130 9.65 -11.96 -6.14
CA GLN A 130 8.39 -11.27 -6.40
C GLN A 130 8.56 -9.76 -6.49
N LYS A 131 9.45 -9.18 -5.66
CA LYS A 131 9.86 -7.78 -5.73
C LYS A 131 10.45 -7.44 -7.09
N GLN A 132 11.43 -8.23 -7.52
CA GLN A 132 12.07 -8.06 -8.82
C GLN A 132 11.05 -8.15 -9.95
N MET A 133 10.21 -9.20 -9.93
CA MET A 133 9.18 -9.42 -10.94
C MET A 133 8.28 -8.19 -11.15
N ILE A 134 7.72 -7.63 -10.08
CA ILE A 134 6.78 -6.51 -10.22
C ILE A 134 7.48 -5.19 -10.57
N VAL A 135 8.66 -4.93 -10.00
CA VAL A 135 9.46 -3.73 -10.35
C VAL A 135 9.83 -3.76 -11.84
N GLU A 136 10.36 -4.87 -12.34
CA GLU A 136 10.70 -5.02 -13.75
C GLU A 136 9.45 -4.92 -14.64
N THR A 137 8.36 -5.59 -14.26
CA THR A 137 7.12 -5.56 -15.04
C THR A 137 6.57 -4.13 -15.17
N VAL A 138 6.49 -3.37 -14.07
CA VAL A 138 5.96 -1.99 -14.11
C VAL A 138 6.89 -1.06 -14.87
N LEU A 139 8.20 -1.15 -14.62
CA LEU A 139 9.17 -0.26 -15.27
C LEU A 139 9.33 -0.54 -16.76
N VAL A 140 9.26 -1.79 -17.20
CA VAL A 140 9.46 -2.15 -18.62
C VAL A 140 8.14 -2.15 -19.40
N LYS A 141 7.06 -2.69 -18.84
CA LYS A 141 5.82 -2.97 -19.59
C LYS A 141 4.69 -1.97 -19.35
N MET A 142 4.79 -1.10 -18.34
CA MET A 142 3.67 -0.24 -17.92
C MET A 142 3.98 1.26 -17.94
N THR A 143 4.86 1.71 -18.82
CA THR A 143 5.16 3.15 -19.01
C THR A 143 3.86 3.94 -19.28
N PRO A 144 3.66 5.12 -18.66
CA PRO A 144 4.59 5.87 -17.81
C PRO A 144 4.41 5.64 -16.30
N LYS A 145 3.81 4.54 -15.85
CA LYS A 145 3.45 4.33 -14.44
C LYS A 145 4.70 4.29 -13.52
N PRO A 146 4.71 5.03 -12.41
CA PRO A 146 5.69 4.92 -11.35
C PRO A 146 5.41 3.73 -10.44
N ILE A 147 6.45 3.30 -9.73
CA ILE A 147 6.38 2.30 -8.66
C ILE A 147 7.12 2.79 -7.42
N VAL A 148 6.50 2.59 -6.25
CA VAL A 148 7.12 2.79 -4.94
C VAL A 148 7.31 1.43 -4.30
N SER A 149 8.56 1.09 -4.00
CA SER A 149 8.98 -0.20 -3.46
C SER A 149 9.63 -0.03 -2.09
N ALA A 150 9.82 -1.13 -1.37
CA ALA A 150 10.48 -1.10 -0.07
C ALA A 150 11.49 -2.23 0.12
N SER A 151 12.61 -1.93 0.80
CA SER A 151 13.65 -2.90 1.13
C SER A 151 14.45 -2.48 2.35
N GLY A 152 14.82 -3.43 3.21
CA GLY A 152 15.59 -3.13 4.43
C GLY A 152 14.70 -2.56 5.54
N LEU A 153 13.94 -3.43 6.20
CA LEU A 153 12.98 -3.04 7.25
C LEU A 153 12.89 -4.05 8.40
N ALA A 154 13.77 -5.05 8.41
CA ALA A 154 13.84 -6.02 9.49
C ALA A 154 14.49 -5.44 10.75
N GLY A 155 14.29 -6.13 11.87
CA GLY A 155 14.84 -5.77 13.17
C GLY A 155 14.19 -4.55 13.81
N PHE A 156 14.94 -3.94 14.71
CA PHE A 156 14.62 -2.70 15.41
C PHE A 156 15.83 -1.76 15.29
N GLY A 157 15.62 -0.46 15.42
CA GLY A 157 16.68 0.52 15.22
C GLY A 157 16.11 1.93 15.12
N ARG A 158 16.94 2.88 14.66
CA ARG A 158 16.51 4.28 14.55
C ARG A 158 15.48 4.40 13.45
N SER A 159 14.39 5.12 13.71
CA SER A 159 13.33 5.36 12.72
C SER A 159 13.86 6.09 11.49
N ASN A 160 14.74 7.07 11.70
CA ASN A 160 15.28 7.92 10.64
C ASN A 160 16.25 7.20 9.68
N ASP A 161 16.64 5.95 9.98
CA ASP A 161 17.43 5.14 9.05
C ASP A 161 16.57 4.63 7.88
N ILE A 162 15.26 4.51 8.09
CA ILE A 162 14.29 4.28 7.03
C ILE A 162 14.13 5.59 6.26
N THR A 163 14.57 5.60 5.01
CA THR A 163 14.51 6.80 4.16
C THR A 163 13.90 6.50 2.81
N THR A 164 13.37 7.54 2.17
CA THR A 164 12.79 7.49 0.83
C THR A 164 13.83 7.96 -0.18
N ARG A 165 14.13 7.16 -1.19
CA ARG A 165 15.11 7.45 -2.23
C ARG A 165 14.48 7.33 -3.61
N ARG A 166 14.69 8.32 -4.47
CA ARG A 166 14.31 8.24 -5.89
C ARG A 166 15.46 7.60 -6.67
N LEU A 167 15.23 6.40 -7.21
CA LEU A 167 16.22 5.64 -7.99
C LEU A 167 16.18 6.01 -9.48
N SER A 168 14.98 6.34 -9.98
CA SER A 168 14.75 6.85 -11.33
C SER A 168 13.51 7.74 -11.31
N PRO A 169 13.16 8.45 -12.41
CA PRO A 169 11.93 9.25 -12.46
C PRO A 169 10.66 8.47 -12.08
N ARG A 170 10.64 7.15 -12.32
CA ARG A 170 9.49 6.27 -12.09
C ARG A 170 9.70 5.23 -10.98
N HIS A 171 10.79 5.31 -10.23
CA HIS A 171 11.07 4.32 -9.17
C HIS A 171 11.52 5.00 -7.89
N ILE A 172 10.70 4.87 -6.86
CA ILE A 172 11.04 5.24 -5.49
C ILE A 172 11.27 3.97 -4.67
N LEU A 173 12.29 4.00 -3.81
CA LEU A 173 12.62 2.94 -2.88
C LEU A 173 12.65 3.47 -1.45
N VAL A 174 11.94 2.80 -0.55
CA VAL A 174 11.86 3.10 0.87
C VAL A 174 12.59 2.06 1.70
N GLY A 175 13.33 2.48 2.71
CA GLY A 175 13.93 1.60 3.72
C GLY A 175 15.40 1.90 3.99
N ASP A 176 16.05 1.02 4.76
CA ASP A 176 17.45 1.20 5.14
C ASP A 176 18.45 0.46 4.21
N LEU A 177 17.94 -0.40 3.32
CA LEU A 177 18.69 -1.22 2.35
C LEU A 177 19.68 -2.23 2.95
N VAL A 178 19.78 -2.34 4.27
CA VAL A 178 20.79 -3.19 4.94
C VAL A 178 20.16 -4.22 5.89
N SER A 179 18.95 -3.96 6.39
CA SER A 179 18.29 -4.83 7.37
C SER A 179 17.45 -5.92 6.71
N ALA A 180 18.05 -7.11 6.55
CA ALA A 180 17.35 -8.31 6.10
C ALA A 180 16.80 -9.14 7.27
N SER A 181 15.66 -9.79 7.07
CA SER A 181 15.15 -10.77 8.03
C SER A 181 16.02 -12.02 8.04
N GLY A 182 16.23 -12.61 9.21
CA GLY A 182 17.03 -13.82 9.37
C GLY A 182 16.87 -14.45 10.76
N PRO A 183 17.60 -15.54 11.06
CA PRO A 183 17.56 -16.16 12.38
C PRO A 183 17.85 -15.13 13.48
N GLY A 184 16.90 -14.93 14.40
CA GLY A 184 16.99 -13.94 15.48
C GLY A 184 16.69 -12.48 15.09
N VAL A 185 16.48 -12.19 13.79
CA VAL A 185 16.15 -10.85 13.28
C VAL A 185 14.79 -10.87 12.60
N GLY A 186 13.75 -10.67 13.41
CA GLY A 186 12.36 -10.66 12.96
C GLY A 186 11.90 -9.31 12.39
N LEU A 187 10.64 -9.27 11.93
CA LEU A 187 9.97 -8.05 11.52
C LEU A 187 9.19 -7.46 12.70
N PHE A 188 9.48 -6.22 13.08
CA PHE A 188 8.80 -5.53 14.18
C PHE A 188 7.76 -4.53 13.65
N ALA A 189 6.55 -4.56 14.21
CA ALA A 189 5.43 -3.72 13.76
C ALA A 189 5.78 -2.22 13.64
N PRO A 190 6.51 -1.59 14.59
CA PRO A 190 6.87 -0.18 14.47
C PRO A 190 7.78 0.11 13.27
N ARG A 191 8.83 -0.71 13.06
CA ARG A 191 9.80 -0.50 11.97
C ARG A 191 9.17 -0.75 10.60
N VAL A 192 8.38 -1.82 10.49
CA VAL A 192 7.55 -2.10 9.31
C VAL A 192 6.59 -0.93 9.04
N GLY A 193 5.95 -0.40 10.08
CA GLY A 193 5.01 0.71 9.97
C GLY A 193 5.65 2.01 9.51
N ILE A 194 6.85 2.34 10.01
CA ILE A 194 7.61 3.50 9.53
C ILE A 194 7.87 3.38 8.02
N ALA A 195 8.35 2.21 7.56
CA ALA A 195 8.56 1.98 6.13
C ALA A 195 7.26 2.06 5.32
N ALA A 196 6.16 1.48 5.82
CA ALA A 196 4.86 1.55 5.17
C ALA A 196 4.35 2.99 5.03
N LEU A 197 4.50 3.83 6.06
CA LEU A 197 4.07 5.22 6.02
C LEU A 197 5.00 6.10 5.17
N HIS A 198 6.29 5.81 5.11
CA HIS A 198 7.19 6.41 4.10
C HIS A 198 6.73 6.08 2.68
N GLN A 199 6.35 4.82 2.43
CA GLN A 199 5.85 4.35 1.13
C GLN A 199 4.54 5.05 0.75
N ALA A 200 3.56 5.09 1.67
CA ALA A 200 2.30 5.80 1.45
C ALA A 200 2.52 7.30 1.21
N ASN A 201 3.40 7.94 1.98
CA ASN A 201 3.70 9.37 1.81
C ASN A 201 4.33 9.67 0.44
N ALA A 202 5.27 8.83 -0.01
CA ALA A 202 5.88 8.98 -1.35
C ALA A 202 4.85 8.83 -2.49
N ILE A 203 3.86 7.94 -2.31
CA ILE A 203 2.75 7.79 -3.26
C ILE A 203 1.92 9.07 -3.32
N ILE A 204 1.55 9.62 -2.17
CA ILE A 204 0.79 10.89 -2.09
C ILE A 204 1.57 12.04 -2.72
N GLU A 205 2.87 12.15 -2.44
CA GLU A 205 3.74 13.17 -3.03
C GLU A 205 3.73 13.12 -4.57
N LEU A 206 3.87 11.93 -5.15
CA LEU A 206 3.82 11.73 -6.61
C LEU A 206 2.46 12.08 -7.21
N LEU A 207 1.36 11.69 -6.57
CA LEU A 207 0.02 11.98 -7.05
C LEU A 207 -0.31 13.49 -7.00
N ILE A 208 0.18 14.20 -5.98
CA ILE A 208 -0.08 15.63 -5.83
C ILE A 208 0.78 16.45 -6.80
N ASN A 209 2.08 16.15 -6.87
CA ASN A 209 3.04 16.96 -7.62
C ASN A 209 3.13 16.58 -9.11
N GLY A 210 2.60 15.42 -9.49
CA GLY A 210 2.78 14.85 -10.83
C GLY A 210 4.06 14.01 -10.94
N ASN A 211 4.07 13.12 -11.93
CA ASN A 211 5.22 12.27 -12.26
C ASN A 211 6.28 13.00 -13.06
#